data_AF-A0A0R2FMX2-F1
#
_entry.id   AF-A0A0R2FMX2-F1
#
_cell.length_a   1.000
_cell.length_b   1.000
_cell.length_c   1.000
_cell.angle_alpha   90.00
_cell.angle_beta   90.00
_cell.angle_gamma   90.00
#
_symmetry.space_group_name_H-M   'P 1'
#
loop_
_entity.id
_entity.type
_entity.pdbx_description
1 polymer ?
#
loop_
_entity_poly.entity_id
_entity_poly.type
_entity_poly.pdbx_seq_one_letter_code
_entity_poly.pdbx_strand_id
1 'polypeptide(L)'
;MTQTTKQQILAELLSHPGDWQSGDQLASDANISRESVWKAINGLRKQGHQIESRRSLGYRYLGSDRLDADAIQHYADGHFSGDLRVMDEINSTQSWAKQVLSETPELGTTAFFAEQQTQGYGRRGRAFYSPKETGLYMSLVLPNPYTDMPQPGLLTTGVAVSVVRVLSQFFPEKPFQLKWVNDIYLEGQKVCGILTETSLELESTSSMAFVIGVGLNLSTASFPDEIKQKARGIAPDGQVDRNRLAAALISQIQTDCGTYMTGALMPVYREWSGVIGKPVTLKVGSRTVTGIVQTIDDQGQLVLTDDAGQVTAYGSGEVTKVNLGV
;
A
#
# COMPACT_ATOMS: atom_id res chain seq x y z
N MET A 1 0.04 -21.76 14.74
CA MET A 1 -0.79 -22.79 14.08
C MET A 1 0.11 -23.63 13.20
N THR A 2 -0.16 -24.94 13.06
CA THR A 2 0.60 -25.79 12.14
C THR A 2 0.25 -25.41 10.70
N GLN A 3 1.24 -25.12 9.86
CA GLN A 3 1.01 -24.80 8.45
C GLN A 3 0.34 -25.98 7.73
N THR A 4 -0.57 -25.67 6.81
CA THR A 4 -1.15 -26.68 5.93
C THR A 4 -0.10 -27.18 4.93
N THR A 5 -0.29 -28.39 4.39
CA THR A 5 0.57 -28.93 3.33
C THR A 5 0.74 -27.98 2.14
N LYS A 6 -0.32 -27.24 1.80
CA LYS A 6 -0.26 -26.29 0.69
C LYS A 6 0.64 -25.10 1.01
N GLN A 7 0.52 -24.56 2.22
CA GLN A 7 1.36 -23.46 2.72
C GLN A 7 2.84 -23.84 2.74
N GLN A 8 3.16 -25.05 3.23
CA GLN A 8 4.53 -25.56 3.26
C GLN A 8 5.12 -25.66 1.85
N ILE A 9 4.38 -26.25 0.90
CA ILE A 9 4.82 -26.39 -0.49
C ILE A 9 4.94 -25.04 -1.19
N LEU A 10 4.02 -24.10 -0.92
CA LEU A 10 4.13 -22.75 -1.46
C LEU A 10 5.39 -22.05 -0.92
N ALA A 11 5.64 -22.10 0.39
CA ALA A 11 6.82 -21.50 0.99
C ALA A 11 8.12 -22.05 0.37
N GLU A 12 8.22 -23.37 0.17
CA GLU A 12 9.40 -24.00 -0.43
C GLU A 12 9.64 -23.54 -1.88
N LEU A 13 8.56 -23.42 -2.66
CA LEU A 13 8.61 -22.90 -4.02
C LEU A 13 8.99 -21.42 -4.08
N LEU A 14 8.50 -20.61 -3.14
CA LEU A 14 8.78 -19.17 -3.07
C LEU A 14 10.22 -18.86 -2.65
N SER A 15 10.83 -19.72 -1.81
CA SER A 15 12.25 -19.65 -1.43
C SER A 15 13.21 -19.89 -2.60
N HIS A 16 12.74 -20.55 -3.66
CA HIS A 16 13.54 -20.92 -4.83
C HIS A 16 12.87 -20.46 -6.15
N PRO A 17 12.63 -19.14 -6.32
CA PRO A 17 11.86 -18.63 -7.44
C PRO A 17 12.62 -18.84 -8.76
N GLY A 18 11.95 -19.42 -9.76
CA GLY A 18 12.54 -19.70 -11.08
C GLY A 18 13.41 -20.96 -11.16
N ASP A 19 13.68 -21.63 -10.04
CA ASP A 19 14.44 -22.88 -10.00
C ASP A 19 13.52 -24.12 -10.09
N TRP A 20 14.07 -25.23 -10.56
CA TRP A 20 13.37 -26.52 -10.59
C TRP A 20 13.53 -27.25 -9.26
N GLN A 21 12.41 -27.59 -8.64
CA GLN A 21 12.32 -28.36 -7.40
C GLN A 21 11.72 -29.74 -7.68
N SER A 22 12.48 -30.80 -7.40
CA SER A 22 11.99 -32.16 -7.64
C SER A 22 10.84 -32.52 -6.69
N GLY A 23 9.88 -33.31 -7.15
CA GLY A 23 8.77 -33.74 -6.29
C GLY A 23 9.19 -34.63 -5.13
N ASP A 24 10.35 -35.31 -5.21
CA ASP A 24 10.95 -36.06 -4.11
C ASP A 24 11.53 -35.13 -3.05
N GLN A 25 12.25 -34.09 -3.50
CA GLN A 25 12.84 -33.08 -2.62
C GLN A 25 11.75 -32.37 -1.82
N LEU A 26 10.73 -31.83 -2.50
CA LEU A 26 9.57 -31.19 -1.85
C LEU A 26 8.85 -32.11 -0.86
N ALA A 27 8.74 -33.40 -1.18
CA ALA A 27 8.11 -34.39 -0.30
C ALA A 27 8.96 -34.63 0.96
N SER A 28 10.27 -34.75 0.79
CA SER A 28 11.24 -34.93 1.87
C SER A 28 11.27 -33.71 2.80
N ASP A 29 11.42 -32.50 2.25
CA ASP A 29 11.57 -31.27 3.03
C ASP A 29 10.32 -30.94 3.84
N ALA A 30 9.13 -31.17 3.26
CA ALA A 30 7.87 -30.98 3.97
C ALA A 30 7.44 -32.19 4.81
N ASN A 31 8.19 -33.30 4.79
CA ASN A 31 7.85 -34.57 5.44
C ASN A 31 6.44 -35.08 5.09
N ILE A 32 6.13 -35.14 3.78
CA ILE A 32 4.84 -35.58 3.22
C ILE A 32 5.04 -36.57 2.06
N SER A 33 3.95 -37.15 1.54
CA SER A 33 4.02 -38.01 0.35
C SER A 33 4.10 -37.21 -0.95
N ARG A 34 4.67 -37.81 -2.02
CA ARG A 34 4.68 -37.19 -3.37
C ARG A 34 3.28 -36.91 -3.90
N GLU A 35 2.31 -37.78 -3.60
CA GLU A 35 0.90 -37.56 -3.97
C GLU A 35 0.34 -36.32 -3.29
N SER A 36 0.79 -36.04 -2.06
CA SER A 36 0.40 -34.85 -1.30
C SER A 36 1.02 -33.59 -1.90
N VAL A 37 2.30 -33.64 -2.31
CA VAL A 37 2.94 -32.57 -3.11
C VAL A 37 2.12 -32.30 -4.38
N TRP A 38 1.82 -33.35 -5.17
CA TRP A 38 1.05 -33.20 -6.41
C TRP A 38 -0.34 -32.57 -6.18
N LYS A 39 -1.05 -33.00 -5.13
CA LYS A 39 -2.34 -32.39 -4.73
C LYS A 39 -2.17 -30.92 -4.34
N ALA A 40 -1.14 -30.58 -3.57
CA ALA A 40 -0.84 -29.21 -3.17
C ALA A 40 -0.55 -28.31 -4.39
N ILE A 41 0.33 -28.75 -5.30
CA ILE A 41 0.66 -28.03 -6.54
C ILE A 41 -0.60 -27.77 -7.38
N ASN A 42 -1.45 -28.77 -7.56
CA ASN A 42 -2.70 -28.58 -8.30
C ASN A 42 -3.67 -27.63 -7.59
N GLY A 43 -3.69 -27.64 -6.25
CA GLY A 43 -4.43 -26.67 -5.46
C GLY A 43 -3.92 -25.24 -5.64
N LEU A 44 -2.60 -25.05 -5.64
CA LEU A 44 -1.95 -23.75 -5.87
C LEU A 44 -2.22 -23.22 -7.27
N ARG A 45 -2.13 -24.07 -8.29
CA ARG A 45 -2.50 -23.69 -9.68
C ARG A 45 -3.95 -23.21 -9.78
N LYS A 46 -4.88 -23.88 -9.09
CA LYS A 46 -6.29 -23.46 -9.03
C LYS A 46 -6.49 -22.11 -8.32
N GLN A 47 -5.55 -21.70 -7.46
CA GLN A 47 -5.55 -20.39 -6.80
C GLN A 47 -4.85 -19.29 -7.60
N GLY A 48 -4.36 -19.59 -8.81
CA GLY A 48 -3.72 -18.60 -9.69
C GLY A 48 -2.20 -18.57 -9.62
N HIS A 49 -1.56 -19.46 -8.84
CA HIS A 49 -0.10 -19.60 -8.86
C HIS A 49 0.36 -20.25 -10.17
N GLN A 50 1.28 -19.61 -10.86
CA GLN A 50 1.89 -20.07 -12.08
C GLN A 50 3.04 -21.02 -11.74
N ILE A 51 2.78 -22.33 -11.85
CA ILE A 51 3.76 -23.37 -11.55
C ILE A 51 3.91 -24.26 -12.77
N GLU A 52 5.09 -24.28 -13.36
CA GLU A 52 5.43 -25.24 -14.41
C GLU A 52 5.74 -26.61 -13.83
N SER A 53 5.54 -27.66 -14.63
CA SER A 53 5.99 -29.02 -14.29
C SER A 53 6.65 -29.68 -15.48
N ARG A 54 7.83 -30.28 -15.27
CA ARG A 54 8.55 -31.06 -16.29
C ARG A 54 8.98 -32.40 -15.74
N ARG A 55 8.85 -33.44 -16.58
CA ARG A 55 9.31 -34.79 -16.25
C ARG A 55 10.81 -34.76 -15.92
N SER A 56 11.20 -35.47 -14.86
CA SER A 56 12.58 -35.54 -14.34
C SER A 56 13.16 -34.28 -13.69
N LEU A 57 12.52 -33.11 -13.84
CA LEU A 57 12.95 -31.86 -13.18
C LEU A 57 12.06 -31.48 -11.99
N GLY A 58 10.76 -31.81 -12.06
CA GLY A 58 9.79 -31.47 -11.01
C GLY A 58 9.01 -30.20 -11.33
N TYR A 59 8.97 -29.26 -10.39
CA TYR A 59 8.13 -28.07 -10.42
C TYR A 59 8.96 -26.79 -10.38
N ARG A 60 8.49 -25.74 -11.05
CA ARG A 60 9.14 -24.42 -11.05
C ARG A 60 8.09 -23.33 -10.84
N TYR A 61 8.30 -22.49 -9.83
CA TYR A 61 7.43 -21.34 -9.55
C TYR A 61 7.80 -20.17 -10.45
N LEU A 62 6.81 -19.60 -11.13
CA LEU A 62 6.97 -18.46 -12.03
C LEU A 62 6.36 -17.17 -11.47
N GLY A 63 5.40 -17.27 -10.56
CA GLY A 63 4.68 -16.12 -10.01
C GLY A 63 3.24 -16.44 -9.66
N SER A 64 2.47 -15.40 -9.40
CA SER A 64 1.02 -15.48 -9.23
C SER A 64 0.39 -14.24 -9.85
N ASP A 65 -0.70 -14.44 -10.59
CA ASP A 65 -1.51 -13.32 -11.08
C ASP A 65 -2.43 -12.78 -9.98
N ARG A 66 -2.48 -13.44 -8.82
CA ARG A 66 -3.37 -13.14 -7.70
C ARG A 66 -2.61 -12.85 -6.41
N LEU A 67 -3.20 -11.99 -5.58
CA LEU A 67 -2.82 -11.74 -4.20
C LEU A 67 -3.11 -12.99 -3.36
N ASP A 68 -2.13 -13.38 -2.56
CA ASP A 68 -2.22 -14.53 -1.68
C ASP A 68 -1.58 -14.21 -0.33
N ALA A 69 -2.31 -14.41 0.75
CA ALA A 69 -1.88 -14.03 2.09
C ALA A 69 -0.61 -14.79 2.51
N ASP A 70 -0.50 -16.07 2.15
CA ASP A 70 0.64 -16.90 2.51
C ASP A 70 1.89 -16.48 1.72
N ALA A 71 1.73 -16.13 0.43
CA ALA A 71 2.81 -15.58 -0.38
C ALA A 71 3.29 -14.22 0.13
N ILE A 72 2.37 -13.31 0.48
CA ILE A 72 2.71 -12.01 1.06
C ILE A 72 3.43 -12.18 2.40
N GLN A 73 2.94 -13.08 3.27
CA GLN A 73 3.57 -13.36 4.56
C GLN A 73 4.98 -13.92 4.40
N HIS A 74 5.16 -14.82 3.43
CA HIS A 74 6.47 -15.38 3.12
C HIS A 74 7.44 -14.29 2.65
N TYR A 75 7.04 -13.45 1.70
CA TYR A 75 7.89 -12.37 1.19
C TYR A 75 8.18 -11.27 2.22
N ALA A 76 7.35 -11.11 3.24
CA ALA A 76 7.64 -10.19 4.34
C ALA A 76 8.79 -10.69 5.22
N ASP A 77 9.11 -11.99 5.21
CA ASP A 77 10.29 -12.60 5.85
C ASP A 77 10.51 -12.13 7.31
N GLY A 78 9.43 -12.13 8.10
CA GLY A 78 9.46 -11.70 9.51
C GLY A 78 9.53 -10.18 9.75
N HIS A 79 9.67 -9.35 8.72
CA HIS A 79 9.63 -7.89 8.83
C HIS A 79 8.20 -7.35 9.06
N PHE A 80 7.19 -8.17 8.78
CA PHE A 80 5.79 -7.96 9.16
C PHE A 80 5.30 -9.13 10.02
N SER A 81 4.78 -8.81 11.21
CA SER A 81 4.33 -9.79 12.20
C SER A 81 2.82 -9.76 12.44
N GLY A 82 2.10 -8.92 11.70
CA GLY A 82 0.65 -8.79 11.80
C GLY A 82 -0.11 -9.86 11.04
N ASP A 83 -1.42 -9.89 11.23
CA ASP A 83 -2.31 -10.77 10.46
C ASP A 83 -2.50 -10.24 9.03
N LEU A 84 -2.73 -11.16 8.08
CA LEU A 84 -3.00 -10.83 6.68
C LEU A 84 -4.33 -11.41 6.23
N ARG A 85 -5.13 -10.59 5.55
CA ARG A 85 -6.41 -11.01 4.97
C ARG A 85 -6.54 -10.52 3.53
N VAL A 86 -6.93 -11.41 2.63
CA VAL A 86 -7.09 -11.12 1.20
C VAL A 86 -8.51 -11.48 0.75
N MET A 87 -9.16 -10.61 -0.01
CA MET A 87 -10.47 -10.84 -0.63
C MET A 87 -10.40 -10.72 -2.16
N ASP A 88 -11.17 -11.51 -2.89
CA ASP A 88 -11.27 -11.39 -4.35
C ASP A 88 -12.09 -10.16 -4.76
N GLU A 89 -13.14 -9.82 -4.01
CA GLU A 89 -13.93 -8.61 -4.22
C GLU A 89 -14.47 -8.13 -2.88
N ILE A 90 -14.42 -6.82 -2.66
CA ILE A 90 -14.98 -6.18 -1.47
C ILE A 90 -15.50 -4.79 -1.86
N ASN A 91 -16.32 -4.16 -1.02
CA ASN A 91 -16.69 -2.76 -1.24
C ASN A 91 -15.48 -1.83 -1.10
N SER A 92 -14.74 -1.92 0.01
CA SER A 92 -13.52 -1.16 0.29
C SER A 92 -12.70 -1.89 1.35
N THR A 93 -11.39 -2.04 1.15
CA THR A 93 -10.47 -2.56 2.17
C THR A 93 -10.49 -1.68 3.42
N GLN A 94 -10.71 -0.38 3.25
CA GLN A 94 -10.78 0.59 4.34
C GLN A 94 -12.03 0.37 5.20
N SER A 95 -13.19 0.16 4.56
CA SER A 95 -14.43 -0.16 5.27
C SER A 95 -14.34 -1.52 5.97
N TRP A 96 -13.77 -2.51 5.28
CA TRP A 96 -13.59 -3.85 5.84
C TRP A 96 -12.67 -3.85 7.07
N ALA A 97 -11.53 -3.15 6.99
CA ALA A 97 -10.60 -3.02 8.11
C ALA A 97 -11.26 -2.35 9.33
N LYS A 98 -12.01 -1.26 9.12
CA LYS A 98 -12.76 -0.59 10.20
C LYS A 98 -13.83 -1.49 10.82
N GLN A 99 -14.55 -2.25 9.99
CA GLN A 99 -15.57 -3.18 10.48
C GLN A 99 -14.93 -4.23 11.40
N VAL A 100 -13.87 -4.90 10.93
CA VAL A 100 -13.18 -5.92 11.74
C VAL A 100 -12.60 -5.32 13.02
N LEU A 101 -12.04 -4.12 12.96
CA LEU A 101 -11.55 -3.41 14.14
C LEU A 101 -12.69 -3.08 15.13
N SER A 102 -13.88 -2.70 14.65
CA SER A 102 -15.03 -2.45 15.52
C SER A 102 -15.59 -3.73 16.16
N GLU A 103 -15.49 -4.86 15.47
CA GLU A 103 -15.92 -6.17 15.97
C GLU A 103 -14.84 -6.80 16.89
N THR A 104 -13.59 -6.38 16.76
CA THR A 104 -12.44 -6.88 17.55
C THR A 104 -11.55 -5.69 17.93
N PRO A 105 -11.86 -4.94 19.01
CA PRO A 105 -11.09 -3.75 19.40
C PRO A 105 -9.62 -4.01 19.76
N GLU A 106 -9.32 -5.23 20.23
CA GLU A 106 -7.96 -5.71 20.56
C GLU A 106 -7.19 -6.19 19.32
N LEU A 107 -7.68 -5.90 18.11
CA LEU A 107 -7.03 -6.31 16.87
C LEU A 107 -5.63 -5.68 16.80
N GLY A 108 -4.60 -6.53 16.79
CA GLY A 108 -3.23 -6.11 16.54
C GLY A 108 -3.03 -5.59 15.11
N THR A 109 -1.77 -5.31 14.76
CA THR A 109 -1.43 -4.91 13.39
C THR A 109 -1.99 -5.94 12.40
N THR A 110 -2.82 -5.50 11.46
CA THR A 110 -3.49 -6.40 10.51
C THR A 110 -3.59 -5.71 9.15
N ALA A 111 -3.13 -6.37 8.09
CA ALA A 111 -3.26 -5.86 6.73
C ALA A 111 -4.39 -6.57 5.97
N PHE A 112 -5.16 -5.77 5.26
CA PHE A 112 -6.31 -6.16 4.47
C PHE A 112 -6.03 -5.83 3.02
N PHE A 113 -6.21 -6.79 2.13
CA PHE A 113 -5.98 -6.65 0.71
C PHE A 113 -7.21 -7.07 -0.08
N ALA A 114 -7.39 -6.47 -1.24
CA ALA A 114 -8.41 -6.91 -2.18
C ALA A 114 -7.89 -6.91 -3.62
N GLU A 115 -8.33 -7.88 -4.42
CA GLU A 115 -8.11 -7.88 -5.86
C GLU A 115 -8.90 -6.75 -6.55
N GLN A 116 -10.09 -6.46 -6.04
CA GLN A 116 -11.00 -5.44 -6.57
C GLN A 116 -11.74 -4.73 -5.43
N GLN A 117 -11.96 -3.42 -5.58
CA GLN A 117 -12.90 -2.69 -4.73
C GLN A 117 -14.04 -2.12 -5.58
N THR A 118 -15.29 -2.44 -5.23
CA THR A 118 -16.47 -1.94 -5.96
C THR A 118 -16.87 -0.52 -5.52
N GLN A 119 -16.44 -0.09 -4.34
CA GLN A 119 -16.72 1.23 -3.74
C GLN A 119 -15.47 1.80 -3.06
N GLY A 120 -14.30 1.59 -3.68
CA GLY A 120 -13.04 2.19 -3.22
C GLY A 120 -13.17 3.71 -3.12
N TYR A 121 -12.65 4.30 -2.04
CA TYR A 121 -12.78 5.73 -1.77
C TYR A 121 -11.50 6.32 -1.19
N GLY A 122 -11.31 7.62 -1.43
CA GLY A 122 -10.25 8.43 -0.85
C GLY A 122 -10.80 9.52 0.06
N ARG A 123 -9.96 10.52 0.34
CA ARG A 123 -10.34 11.67 1.19
C ARG A 123 -11.62 12.34 0.68
N ARG A 124 -12.47 12.76 1.63
CA ARG A 124 -13.76 13.41 1.36
C ARG A 124 -14.73 12.55 0.53
N GLY A 125 -14.60 11.22 0.59
CA GLY A 125 -15.51 10.26 -0.06
C GLY A 125 -15.40 10.19 -1.58
N ARG A 126 -14.34 10.75 -2.19
CA ARG A 126 -14.14 10.65 -3.64
C ARG A 126 -13.83 9.22 -4.03
N ALA A 127 -14.43 8.73 -5.11
CA ALA A 127 -14.16 7.39 -5.61
C ALA A 127 -12.66 7.21 -5.94
N PHE A 128 -12.14 6.04 -5.60
CA PHE A 128 -10.85 5.54 -6.03
C PHE A 128 -11.12 4.33 -6.94
N TYR A 129 -10.75 4.45 -8.22
CA TYR A 129 -10.99 3.39 -9.20
C TYR A 129 -10.07 2.20 -8.92
N SER A 130 -10.67 1.05 -8.61
CA SER A 130 -9.98 -0.16 -8.16
C SER A 130 -10.38 -1.41 -8.98
N PRO A 131 -10.07 -1.46 -10.28
CA PRO A 131 -10.35 -2.61 -11.12
C PRO A 131 -9.57 -3.85 -10.66
N LYS A 132 -10.13 -5.02 -10.97
CA LYS A 132 -9.55 -6.32 -10.64
C LYS A 132 -8.16 -6.49 -11.25
N GLU A 133 -7.24 -7.11 -10.51
CA GLU A 133 -5.93 -7.60 -10.97
C GLU A 133 -4.90 -6.56 -11.44
N THR A 134 -5.27 -5.30 -11.69
CA THR A 134 -4.35 -4.31 -12.27
C THR A 134 -3.74 -3.34 -11.25
N GLY A 135 -4.23 -3.35 -10.01
CA GLY A 135 -3.75 -2.49 -8.93
C GLY A 135 -3.39 -3.28 -7.69
N LEU A 136 -3.00 -2.54 -6.65
CA LEU A 136 -2.84 -3.05 -5.30
C LEU A 136 -3.67 -2.15 -4.37
N TYR A 137 -4.68 -2.74 -3.73
CA TYR A 137 -5.59 -2.05 -2.85
C TYR A 137 -5.48 -2.68 -1.48
N MET A 138 -5.02 -1.88 -0.52
CA MET A 138 -4.78 -2.37 0.83
C MET A 138 -5.19 -1.37 1.89
N SER A 139 -5.50 -1.88 3.07
CA SER A 139 -5.62 -1.12 4.31
C SER A 139 -4.84 -1.80 5.41
N LEU A 140 -4.12 -1.03 6.22
CA LEU A 140 -3.36 -1.51 7.38
C LEU A 140 -3.99 -0.94 8.65
N VAL A 141 -4.44 -1.81 9.54
CA VAL A 141 -4.74 -1.43 10.92
C VAL A 141 -3.42 -1.38 11.68
N LEU A 142 -3.14 -0.23 12.29
CA LEU A 142 -1.96 0.00 13.11
C LEU A 142 -2.41 0.50 14.49
N PRO A 143 -2.24 -0.31 15.56
CA PRO A 143 -2.48 0.13 16.92
C PRO A 143 -1.65 1.38 17.25
N ASN A 144 -2.29 2.40 17.83
CA ASN A 144 -1.62 3.66 18.16
C ASN A 144 -1.37 3.73 19.68
N PRO A 145 -0.09 3.69 20.12
CA PRO A 145 0.23 3.84 21.54
C PRO A 145 0.08 5.29 22.03
N TYR A 146 -0.04 6.26 21.12
CA TYR A 146 -0.13 7.69 21.43
C TYR A 146 -1.59 8.18 21.39
N THR A 147 -2.39 7.77 22.37
CA THR A 147 -3.84 8.02 22.42
C THR A 147 -4.22 9.49 22.60
N ASP A 148 -3.36 10.30 23.22
CA ASP A 148 -3.76 11.61 23.73
C ASP A 148 -3.65 12.76 22.71
N MET A 149 -2.77 12.64 21.70
CA MET A 149 -2.59 13.65 20.64
C MET A 149 -2.24 13.01 19.27
N PRO A 150 -3.17 12.32 18.62
CA PRO A 150 -2.91 11.74 17.30
C PRO A 150 -2.64 12.82 16.25
N GLN A 151 -1.61 12.61 15.44
CA GLN A 151 -1.24 13.48 14.31
C GLN A 151 -1.40 12.73 12.98
N PRO A 152 -2.63 12.44 12.52
CA PRO A 152 -2.86 11.62 11.32
C PRO A 152 -2.29 12.26 10.04
N GLY A 153 -2.16 13.59 10.00
CA GLY A 153 -1.50 14.30 8.90
C GLY A 153 -0.02 13.94 8.79
N LEU A 154 0.71 13.99 9.92
CA LEU A 154 2.11 13.61 10.01
C LEU A 154 2.32 12.10 9.79
N LEU A 155 1.41 11.26 10.26
CA LEU A 155 1.44 9.83 9.93
C LEU A 155 1.30 9.62 8.41
N THR A 156 0.39 10.35 7.77
CA THR A 156 0.19 10.24 6.31
C THR A 156 1.43 10.63 5.52
N THR A 157 2.20 11.65 5.96
CA THR A 157 3.47 12.00 5.30
C THR A 157 4.51 10.90 5.47
N GLY A 158 4.60 10.29 6.66
CA GLY A 158 5.46 9.13 6.90
C GLY A 158 5.12 7.94 5.99
N VAL A 159 3.84 7.56 5.93
CA VAL A 159 3.35 6.50 5.01
C VAL A 159 3.69 6.83 3.56
N ALA A 160 3.54 8.08 3.14
CA ALA A 160 3.86 8.49 1.78
C ALA A 160 5.34 8.31 1.45
N VAL A 161 6.24 8.61 2.39
CA VAL A 161 7.68 8.30 2.26
C VAL A 161 7.90 6.79 2.14
N SER A 162 7.29 5.99 3.01
CA SER A 162 7.41 4.52 2.95
C SER A 162 6.98 3.96 1.59
N VAL A 163 5.85 4.43 1.06
CA VAL A 163 5.36 3.99 -0.25
C VAL A 163 6.32 4.41 -1.36
N VAL A 164 6.80 5.67 -1.39
CA VAL A 164 7.75 6.10 -2.43
C VAL A 164 9.08 5.35 -2.33
N ARG A 165 9.61 5.07 -1.12
CA ARG A 165 10.81 4.23 -0.93
C ARG A 165 10.67 2.89 -1.62
N VAL A 166 9.57 2.19 -1.35
CA VAL A 166 9.30 0.87 -1.93
C VAL A 166 9.10 0.99 -3.44
N LEU A 167 8.30 1.95 -3.91
CA LEU A 167 8.10 2.16 -5.35
C LEU A 167 9.40 2.43 -6.10
N SER A 168 10.31 3.23 -5.53
CA SER A 168 11.63 3.50 -6.13
C SER A 168 12.55 2.27 -6.17
N GLN A 169 12.34 1.27 -5.31
CA GLN A 169 13.07 -0.01 -5.40
C GLN A 169 12.52 -0.89 -6.54
N PHE A 170 11.21 -0.93 -6.70
CA PHE A 170 10.55 -1.74 -7.74
C PHE A 170 10.60 -1.08 -9.12
N PHE A 171 10.70 0.25 -9.18
CA PHE A 171 10.69 1.04 -10.40
C PHE A 171 11.78 2.14 -10.35
N PRO A 172 13.08 1.78 -10.33
CA PRO A 172 14.18 2.72 -10.11
C PRO A 172 14.29 3.84 -11.15
N GLU A 173 13.82 3.60 -12.37
CA GLU A 173 13.84 4.57 -13.47
C GLU A 173 12.65 5.55 -13.45
N LYS A 174 11.72 5.43 -12.49
CA LYS A 174 10.47 6.22 -12.46
C LYS A 174 10.56 7.39 -11.47
N PRO A 175 10.41 8.65 -11.92
CA PRO A 175 10.52 9.83 -11.06
C PRO A 175 9.23 10.09 -10.29
N PHE A 176 9.02 9.36 -9.19
CA PHE A 176 7.88 9.58 -8.30
C PHE A 176 7.96 10.93 -7.58
N GLN A 177 6.81 11.59 -7.46
CA GLN A 177 6.69 12.86 -6.73
C GLN A 177 5.53 12.82 -5.75
N LEU A 178 5.72 13.40 -4.57
CA LEU A 178 4.69 13.58 -3.57
C LEU A 178 3.92 14.87 -3.86
N LYS A 179 2.59 14.76 -4.01
CA LYS A 179 1.69 15.91 -3.98
C LYS A 179 1.04 15.96 -2.61
N TRP A 180 1.34 17.05 -1.88
CA TRP A 180 0.90 17.18 -0.51
C TRP A 180 -0.63 17.03 -0.36
N VAL A 181 -1.12 16.24 0.59
CA VAL A 181 -0.36 15.50 1.64
C VAL A 181 -0.21 14.00 1.38
N ASN A 182 -0.97 13.44 0.43
CA ASN A 182 -1.33 12.02 0.44
C ASN A 182 -1.41 11.36 -0.93
N ASP A 183 -0.96 12.04 -2.00
CA ASP A 183 -0.98 11.49 -3.34
C ASP A 183 0.44 11.33 -3.88
N ILE A 184 0.70 10.25 -4.62
CA ILE A 184 1.95 10.04 -5.36
C ILE A 184 1.65 10.20 -6.85
N TYR A 185 2.50 10.97 -7.52
CA TYR A 185 2.42 11.30 -8.93
C TYR A 185 3.62 10.73 -9.69
N LEU A 186 3.39 10.42 -10.96
CA LEU A 186 4.40 10.01 -11.92
C LEU A 186 4.13 10.72 -13.25
N GLU A 187 5.07 11.51 -13.74
CA GLU A 187 4.95 12.34 -14.96
C GLU A 187 3.64 13.16 -14.96
N GLY A 188 3.36 13.85 -13.85
CA GLY A 188 2.21 14.74 -13.72
C GLY A 188 0.84 14.07 -13.49
N GLN A 189 0.75 12.73 -13.46
CA GLN A 189 -0.50 12.00 -13.22
C GLN A 189 -0.44 11.18 -11.93
N LYS A 190 -1.57 11.02 -11.26
CA LYS A 190 -1.69 10.29 -9.99
C LYS A 190 -1.55 8.78 -10.20
N VAL A 191 -0.67 8.15 -9.43
CA VAL A 191 -0.45 6.69 -9.40
C VAL A 191 -0.83 6.05 -8.06
N CYS A 192 -0.80 6.82 -6.98
CA CYS A 192 -1.15 6.34 -5.63
C CYS A 192 -2.02 7.35 -4.90
N GLY A 193 -2.99 6.85 -4.12
CA GLY A 193 -3.68 7.61 -3.09
C GLY A 193 -3.53 6.94 -1.73
N ILE A 194 -3.21 7.74 -0.73
CA ILE A 194 -3.11 7.31 0.67
C ILE A 194 -4.25 7.94 1.47
N LEU A 195 -4.84 7.18 2.38
CA LEU A 195 -5.92 7.60 3.25
C LEU A 195 -5.68 7.09 4.67
N THR A 196 -5.42 7.99 5.61
CA THR A 196 -5.29 7.66 7.03
C THR A 196 -6.54 8.12 7.77
N GLU A 197 -7.20 7.21 8.48
CA GLU A 197 -8.35 7.51 9.32
C GLU A 197 -8.13 6.96 10.72
N THR A 198 -8.55 7.69 11.74
CA THR A 198 -8.52 7.23 13.14
C THR A 198 -9.81 6.48 13.45
N SER A 199 -9.70 5.31 14.09
CA SER A 199 -10.81 4.71 14.80
C SER A 199 -10.71 5.11 16.27
N LEU A 200 -11.73 5.81 16.76
CA LEU A 200 -11.88 6.15 18.18
C LEU A 200 -13.03 5.30 18.71
N GLU A 201 -12.75 4.41 19.66
CA GLU A 201 -13.82 3.84 20.47
C GLU A 201 -14.22 4.87 21.53
N LEU A 202 -15.50 5.25 21.54
CA LEU A 202 -16.03 6.25 22.47
C LEU A 202 -16.28 5.67 23.87
N GLU A 203 -16.32 4.33 24.00
CA GLU A 203 -16.71 3.65 25.24
C GLU A 203 -15.53 3.08 26.03
N SER A 204 -14.36 2.92 25.41
CA SER A 204 -13.13 2.47 26.09
C SER A 204 -12.01 3.48 25.83
N THR A 205 -11.43 4.04 26.89
CA THR A 205 -10.33 5.02 26.78
C THR A 205 -8.99 4.37 26.42
N SER A 206 -8.98 3.12 25.94
CA SER A 206 -7.81 2.24 26.03
C SER A 206 -7.16 1.84 24.70
N SER A 207 -7.81 2.01 23.54
CA SER A 207 -7.18 1.60 22.26
C SER A 207 -7.63 2.45 21.07
N MET A 208 -6.79 3.42 20.70
CA MET A 208 -6.88 4.08 19.39
C MET A 208 -6.11 3.26 18.36
N ALA A 209 -6.64 3.13 17.14
CA ALA A 209 -5.87 2.60 16.01
C ALA A 209 -6.04 3.48 14.77
N PHE A 210 -5.02 3.48 13.93
CA PHE A 210 -5.10 4.06 12.60
C PHE A 210 -5.48 2.99 11.59
N VAL A 211 -6.34 3.36 10.64
CA VAL A 211 -6.61 2.56 9.45
C VAL A 211 -6.02 3.30 8.26
N ILE A 212 -4.93 2.75 7.71
CA ILE A 212 -4.12 3.35 6.64
C ILE A 212 -4.44 2.64 5.34
N GLY A 213 -5.22 3.26 4.47
CA GLY A 213 -5.50 2.81 3.12
C GLY A 213 -4.44 3.27 2.12
N VAL A 214 -3.97 2.35 1.27
CA VAL A 214 -3.07 2.62 0.14
C VAL A 214 -3.69 2.00 -1.11
N GLY A 215 -4.03 2.85 -2.07
CA GLY A 215 -4.50 2.45 -3.40
C GLY A 215 -3.45 2.77 -4.45
N LEU A 216 -2.93 1.75 -5.12
CA LEU A 216 -1.90 1.85 -6.15
C LEU A 216 -2.42 1.40 -7.51
N ASN A 217 -2.21 2.23 -8.53
CA ASN A 217 -2.42 1.89 -9.93
C ASN A 217 -1.14 1.27 -10.49
N LEU A 218 -1.10 -0.05 -10.69
CA LEU A 218 0.10 -0.75 -11.15
C LEU A 218 0.05 -0.91 -12.67
N SER A 219 -0.49 -2.02 -13.15
CA SER A 219 -0.72 -2.32 -14.56
C SER A 219 -2.06 -1.80 -15.09
N THR A 220 -2.73 -0.92 -14.32
CA THR A 220 -4.00 -0.31 -14.76
C THR A 220 -3.80 0.52 -16.02
N ALA A 221 -4.25 0.00 -17.16
CA ALA A 221 -4.10 0.64 -18.46
C ALA A 221 -5.31 1.49 -18.87
N SER A 222 -6.51 1.16 -18.38
CA SER A 222 -7.76 1.83 -18.72
C SER A 222 -8.41 2.47 -17.50
N PHE A 223 -8.86 3.70 -17.64
CA PHE A 223 -9.49 4.49 -16.59
C PHE A 223 -10.81 5.10 -17.11
N PRO A 224 -11.81 5.33 -16.22
CA PRO A 224 -13.00 6.11 -16.55
C PRO A 224 -12.67 7.48 -17.12
N ASP A 225 -13.52 7.99 -18.01
CA ASP A 225 -13.30 9.23 -18.76
C ASP A 225 -13.06 10.45 -17.86
N GLU A 226 -13.65 10.45 -16.67
CA GLU A 226 -13.55 11.54 -15.70
C GLU A 226 -12.15 11.66 -15.07
N ILE A 227 -11.38 10.56 -15.06
CA ILE A 227 -10.08 10.48 -14.40
C ILE A 227 -8.94 10.04 -15.32
N LYS A 228 -9.19 9.60 -16.54
CA LYS A 228 -8.15 9.12 -17.48
C LYS A 228 -7.02 10.10 -17.78
N GLN A 229 -7.27 11.41 -17.63
CA GLN A 229 -6.24 12.45 -17.79
C GLN A 229 -5.48 12.76 -16.49
N LYS A 230 -6.02 12.34 -15.34
CA LYS A 230 -5.52 12.67 -14.00
C LYS A 230 -4.82 11.50 -13.31
N ALA A 231 -5.06 10.27 -13.76
CA ALA A 231 -4.54 9.05 -13.19
C ALA A 231 -3.90 8.17 -14.26
N ARG A 232 -2.95 7.35 -13.85
CA ARG A 232 -2.26 6.38 -14.70
C ARG A 232 -1.81 5.16 -13.90
N GLY A 233 -1.49 4.06 -14.60
CA GLY A 233 -0.69 2.97 -14.06
C GLY A 233 0.79 3.32 -14.03
N ILE A 234 1.52 2.74 -13.07
CA ILE A 234 2.98 2.84 -12.96
C ILE A 234 3.67 2.04 -14.09
N ALA A 235 3.13 0.86 -14.40
CA ALA A 235 3.67 -0.08 -15.38
C ALA A 235 2.53 -0.76 -16.17
N PRO A 236 1.77 -0.01 -16.99
CA PRO A 236 0.58 -0.53 -17.69
C PRO A 236 0.86 -1.73 -18.60
N ASP A 237 2.06 -1.78 -19.20
CA ASP A 237 2.50 -2.87 -20.07
C ASP A 237 3.47 -3.85 -19.37
N GLY A 238 3.72 -3.65 -18.08
CA GLY A 238 4.68 -4.41 -17.29
C GLY A 238 4.03 -5.44 -16.39
N GLN A 239 4.81 -6.46 -16.01
CA GLN A 239 4.44 -7.37 -14.94
C GLN A 239 5.04 -6.88 -13.62
N VAL A 240 4.21 -6.90 -12.57
CA VAL A 240 4.62 -6.53 -11.22
C VAL A 240 4.21 -7.68 -10.31
N ASP A 241 5.15 -8.23 -9.55
CA ASP A 241 4.83 -9.19 -8.49
C ASP A 241 4.13 -8.44 -7.35
N ARG A 242 2.79 -8.46 -7.39
CA ARG A 242 1.95 -7.73 -6.43
C ARG A 242 2.09 -8.26 -5.01
N ASN A 243 2.43 -9.54 -4.83
CA ASN A 243 2.64 -10.13 -3.51
C ASN A 243 3.94 -9.61 -2.88
N ARG A 244 5.04 -9.56 -3.64
CA ARG A 244 6.31 -8.96 -3.19
C ARG A 244 6.14 -7.48 -2.87
N LEU A 245 5.45 -6.74 -3.74
CA LEU A 245 5.20 -5.31 -3.52
C LEU A 245 4.35 -5.08 -2.26
N ALA A 246 3.28 -5.86 -2.07
CA ALA A 246 2.45 -5.82 -0.87
C ALA A 246 3.27 -6.07 0.41
N ALA A 247 4.11 -7.11 0.40
CA ALA A 247 4.97 -7.47 1.53
C ALA A 247 5.98 -6.36 1.87
N ALA A 248 6.61 -5.77 0.85
CA ALA A 248 7.53 -4.66 1.03
C ALA A 248 6.83 -3.40 1.59
N LEU A 249 5.62 -3.10 1.11
CA LEU A 249 4.84 -1.95 1.59
C LEU A 249 4.42 -2.10 3.05
N ILE A 250 3.82 -3.22 3.45
CA ILE A 250 3.38 -3.41 4.85
C ILE A 250 4.57 -3.40 5.81
N SER A 251 5.69 -4.00 5.42
CA SER A 251 6.91 -4.04 6.23
C SER A 251 7.50 -2.65 6.39
N GLN A 252 7.67 -1.92 5.28
CA GLN A 252 8.22 -0.56 5.31
C GLN A 252 7.31 0.40 6.09
N ILE A 253 6.00 0.35 5.89
CA ILE A 253 5.03 1.18 6.63
C ILE A 253 5.09 0.87 8.12
N GLN A 254 5.10 -0.41 8.52
CA GLN A 254 5.19 -0.82 9.92
C GLN A 254 6.48 -0.27 10.58
N THR A 255 7.62 -0.41 9.91
CA THR A 255 8.91 0.09 10.41
C THR A 255 8.91 1.62 10.56
N ASP A 256 8.52 2.34 9.50
CA ASP A 256 8.59 3.80 9.46
C ASP A 256 7.57 4.48 10.40
N CYS A 257 6.40 3.86 10.60
CA CYS A 257 5.36 4.44 11.45
C CYS A 257 5.67 4.34 12.95
N GLY A 258 6.61 3.47 13.37
CA GLY A 258 6.96 3.33 14.79
C GLY A 258 7.49 4.61 15.46
N THR A 259 7.99 5.58 14.68
CA THR A 259 8.50 6.85 15.18
C THR A 259 7.86 8.08 14.51
N TYR A 260 6.68 7.93 13.91
CA TYR A 260 6.08 8.96 13.05
C TYR A 260 5.96 10.34 13.72
N MET A 261 5.67 10.38 15.03
CA MET A 261 5.54 11.64 15.79
C MET A 261 6.83 12.45 15.90
N THR A 262 7.99 11.83 15.66
CA THR A 262 9.28 12.53 15.69
C THR A 262 9.50 13.43 14.47
N GLY A 263 8.71 13.26 13.41
CA GLY A 263 8.94 13.97 12.14
C GLY A 263 10.23 13.54 11.42
N ALA A 264 10.88 12.44 11.84
CA ALA A 264 12.17 12.00 11.28
C ALA A 264 12.17 11.76 9.76
N LEU A 265 10.99 11.50 9.17
CA LEU A 265 10.82 11.28 7.73
C LEU A 265 10.55 12.58 6.94
N MET A 266 10.32 13.71 7.60
CA MET A 266 10.04 14.99 6.94
C MET A 266 11.16 15.49 6.02
N PRO A 267 12.45 15.30 6.34
CA PRO A 267 13.53 15.55 5.39
C PRO A 267 13.36 14.84 4.04
N VAL A 268 13.02 13.55 4.09
CA VAL A 268 12.81 12.72 2.90
C VAL A 268 11.50 13.09 2.18
N TYR A 269 10.44 13.38 2.94
CA TYR A 269 9.18 13.85 2.35
C TYR A 269 9.38 15.14 1.55
N ARG A 270 10.17 16.08 2.06
CA ARG A 270 10.50 17.33 1.36
C ARG A 270 11.32 17.10 0.10
N GLU A 271 12.28 16.17 0.14
CA GLU A 271 13.10 15.81 -1.03
C GLU A 271 12.24 15.33 -2.20
N TRP A 272 11.21 14.53 -1.93
CA TRP A 272 10.29 14.02 -2.96
C TRP A 272 9.09 14.90 -3.22
N SER A 273 8.95 16.02 -2.52
CA SER A 273 7.80 16.90 -2.69
C SER A 273 7.85 17.59 -4.05
N GLY A 274 6.87 17.27 -4.90
CA GLY A 274 6.73 17.91 -6.21
C GLY A 274 6.17 19.33 -6.15
N VAL A 275 5.72 19.80 -4.98
CA VAL A 275 5.02 21.09 -4.81
C VAL A 275 5.90 22.21 -4.25
N ILE A 276 7.02 21.90 -3.60
CA ILE A 276 7.92 22.91 -3.01
C ILE A 276 8.47 23.82 -4.11
N GLY A 277 8.49 25.13 -3.85
CA GLY A 277 8.95 26.15 -4.79
C GLY A 277 7.97 26.48 -5.91
N LYS A 278 6.79 25.83 -5.96
CA LYS A 278 5.81 26.03 -7.05
C LYS A 278 4.64 26.90 -6.61
N PRO A 279 4.03 27.66 -7.56
CA PRO A 279 2.75 28.28 -7.33
C PRO A 279 1.66 27.21 -7.24
N VAL A 280 0.80 27.32 -6.24
CA VAL A 280 -0.28 26.37 -5.99
C VAL A 280 -1.60 27.07 -5.68
N THR A 281 -2.69 26.34 -5.87
CA THR A 281 -4.01 26.68 -5.32
C THR A 281 -4.40 25.65 -4.26
N LEU A 282 -4.45 26.08 -3.01
CA LEU A 282 -4.83 25.28 -1.86
C LEU A 282 -6.31 25.53 -1.51
N LYS A 283 -7.09 24.45 -1.39
CA LYS A 283 -8.48 24.50 -0.90
C LYS A 283 -8.55 24.04 0.56
N VAL A 284 -8.88 24.95 1.47
CA VAL A 284 -9.04 24.71 2.91
C VAL A 284 -10.49 25.00 3.32
N GLY A 285 -11.28 23.95 3.56
CA GLY A 285 -12.72 24.10 3.76
C GLY A 285 -13.40 24.75 2.53
N SER A 286 -14.08 25.87 2.76
CA SER A 286 -14.69 26.71 1.71
C SER A 286 -13.72 27.75 1.12
N ARG A 287 -12.56 27.95 1.73
CA ARG A 287 -11.59 28.97 1.32
C ARG A 287 -10.63 28.41 0.27
N THR A 288 -10.21 29.29 -0.62
CA THR A 288 -9.15 29.02 -1.60
C THR A 288 -8.02 30.01 -1.34
N VAL A 289 -6.80 29.50 -1.26
CA VAL A 289 -5.57 30.28 -1.06
C VAL A 289 -4.65 30.01 -2.23
N THR A 290 -4.07 31.07 -2.79
CA THR A 290 -3.04 31.01 -3.83
C THR A 290 -1.73 31.50 -3.27
N GLY A 291 -0.64 30.91 -3.74
CA GLY A 291 0.70 31.36 -3.37
C GLY A 291 1.77 30.33 -3.71
N ILE A 292 2.99 30.59 -3.26
CA ILE A 292 4.16 29.74 -3.51
C ILE A 292 4.40 28.87 -2.27
N VAL A 293 4.55 27.56 -2.46
CA VAL A 293 4.92 26.65 -1.37
C VAL A 293 6.38 26.89 -0.99
N GLN A 294 6.63 27.37 0.23
CA GLN A 294 7.99 27.53 0.74
C GLN A 294 8.58 26.19 1.16
N THR A 295 7.80 25.39 1.90
CA THR A 295 8.24 24.11 2.45
C THR A 295 7.04 23.27 2.90
N ILE A 296 7.31 22.05 3.36
CA ILE A 296 6.45 21.34 4.30
C ILE A 296 7.20 21.27 5.63
N ASP A 297 6.63 21.81 6.70
CA ASP A 297 7.31 21.90 7.99
C ASP A 297 7.44 20.52 8.69
N ASP A 298 8.15 20.48 9.83
CA ASP A 298 8.42 19.23 10.54
C ASP A 298 7.16 18.61 11.18
N GLN A 299 6.02 19.32 11.15
CA GLN A 299 4.70 18.82 11.55
C GLN A 299 3.86 18.36 10.36
N GLY A 300 4.43 18.34 9.15
CA GLY A 300 3.75 17.93 7.92
C GLY A 300 2.81 18.99 7.35
N GLN A 301 2.86 20.24 7.82
CA GLN A 301 2.00 21.32 7.35
C GLN A 301 2.56 21.96 6.08
N LEU A 302 1.67 22.32 5.14
CA LEU A 302 2.07 23.04 3.94
C LEU A 302 2.30 24.51 4.28
N VAL A 303 3.53 25.01 4.09
CA VAL A 303 3.87 26.42 4.35
C VAL A 303 3.84 27.19 3.03
N LEU A 304 2.99 28.21 2.96
CA LEU A 304 2.73 28.97 1.74
C LEU A 304 2.92 30.47 1.97
N THR A 305 3.52 31.15 0.99
CA THR A 305 3.54 32.61 0.89
C THR A 305 2.50 33.06 -0.11
N ASP A 306 1.52 33.86 0.33
CA ASP A 306 0.50 34.42 -0.55
C ASP A 306 1.00 35.65 -1.33
N ASP A 307 0.14 36.20 -2.18
CA ASP A 307 0.46 37.34 -3.04
C ASP A 307 0.73 38.64 -2.25
N ALA A 308 0.32 38.71 -0.98
CA ALA A 308 0.60 39.82 -0.07
C ALA A 308 1.91 39.63 0.71
N GLY A 309 2.61 38.51 0.51
CA GLY A 309 3.84 38.16 1.22
C GLY A 309 3.61 37.52 2.60
N GLN A 310 2.37 37.21 2.97
CA GLN A 310 2.04 36.57 4.25
C GLN A 310 2.42 35.10 4.19
N VAL A 311 3.22 34.65 5.16
CA VAL A 311 3.57 33.23 5.33
C VAL A 311 2.58 32.56 6.27
N THR A 312 1.94 31.49 5.82
CA THR A 312 0.96 30.71 6.62
C THR A 312 1.21 29.21 6.48
N ALA A 313 1.16 28.49 7.60
CA ALA A 313 1.22 27.03 7.63
C ALA A 313 -0.19 26.42 7.68
N TYR A 314 -0.43 25.40 6.87
CA TYR A 314 -1.73 24.72 6.75
C TYR A 314 -1.60 23.23 7.06
N GLY A 315 -2.15 22.81 8.20
CA GLY A 315 -2.22 21.38 8.58
C GLY A 315 -3.35 20.59 7.89
N SER A 316 -4.19 21.26 7.11
CA SER A 316 -5.25 20.61 6.33
C SER A 316 -5.54 21.34 5.02
N GLY A 317 -6.05 20.61 4.04
CA GLY A 317 -6.39 21.15 2.74
C GLY A 317 -6.16 20.16 1.61
N GLU A 318 -6.33 20.65 0.40
CA GLU A 318 -6.10 19.94 -0.85
C GLU A 318 -5.43 20.88 -1.87
N VAL A 319 -4.27 20.49 -2.39
CA VAL A 319 -3.64 21.17 -3.52
C VAL A 319 -4.41 20.80 -4.80
N THR A 320 -5.15 21.77 -5.33
CA THR A 320 -6.08 21.58 -6.47
C THR A 320 -5.48 21.99 -7.81
N LYS A 321 -4.53 22.94 -7.81
CA LYS A 321 -3.77 23.35 -8.99
C LYS A 321 -2.29 23.44 -8.64
N VAL A 322 -1.47 22.77 -9.43
CA VAL A 322 0.00 22.79 -9.37
C VAL A 322 0.52 22.16 -10.66
N ASN A 323 1.61 22.68 -11.23
CA ASN A 323 2.28 22.02 -12.34
C ASN A 323 3.29 21.00 -11.81
N LEU A 324 2.96 19.71 -11.89
CA LEU A 324 3.85 18.60 -11.52
C LEU A 324 4.55 17.96 -12.73
N GLY A 325 4.36 18.52 -13.93
CA GLY A 325 5.04 18.09 -15.15
C GLY A 325 6.39 18.80 -15.36
N VAL A 326 7.22 18.19 -16.20
CA VAL A 326 8.52 18.69 -16.66
C VAL A 326 8.34 19.85 -17.64
#